data_AF-A0A964UKA4-F1
#
_entry.id   AF-A0A964UKA4-F1
#
_cell.length_a   1.000
_cell.length_b   1.000
_cell.length_c   1.000
_cell.angle_alpha   90.00
_cell.angle_beta   90.00
_cell.angle_gamma   90.00
#
_symmetry.space_group_name_H-M   'P 1'
#
loop_
_entity.id
_entity.type
_entity.pdbx_description
1 polymer ?
#
loop_
_entity_poly.entity_id
_entity_poly.type
_entity_poly.pdbx_seq_one_letter_code
_entity_poly.pdbx_strand_id
1 'polypeptide(L)'
;MADGDMRSGRCGACGGGEVRWGEYVAQAGLRRPGAGKFGARKPVFDAYICVACGNTQLHLRLDAQMSSFIRGKLDRIWPQRGKG
;
A
#
# COMPACT_ATOMS: atom_id res chain seq x y z
N MET A 1 13.50 13.11 1.77
CA MET A 1 14.25 11.91 2.19
C MET A 1 13.69 10.75 1.39
N ALA A 2 14.52 9.81 0.92
CA ALA A 2 14.00 8.62 0.22
C ALA A 2 13.47 7.67 1.31
N ASP A 3 12.26 7.97 1.78
CA ASP A 3 11.65 7.41 2.99
C ASP A 3 11.28 5.94 2.79
N GLY A 4 12.20 5.03 3.12
CA GLY A 4 11.94 3.60 3.33
C GLY A 4 11.28 2.83 2.18
N ASP A 5 11.18 3.40 0.98
CA ASP A 5 10.57 2.76 -0.19
C ASP A 5 11.45 1.59 -0.65
N MET A 6 10.90 0.40 -0.49
CA MET A 6 11.59 -0.85 -0.77
C MET A 6 11.76 -1.11 -2.27
N ARG A 7 11.13 -0.30 -3.14
CA ARG A 7 11.45 -0.26 -4.58
C ARG A 7 12.90 0.09 -4.87
N SER A 8 13.57 0.78 -3.95
CA SER A 8 15.00 1.11 -4.06
C SER A 8 15.93 -0.09 -3.81
N GLY A 9 15.38 -1.26 -3.45
CA GLY A 9 16.16 -2.46 -3.13
C GLY A 9 16.71 -2.50 -1.69
N ARG A 10 16.37 -1.52 -0.85
CA ARG A 10 16.72 -1.53 0.59
C ARG A 10 15.49 -1.58 1.47
N CYS A 11 15.59 -2.30 2.58
CA CYS A 11 14.55 -2.33 3.59
C CYS A 11 14.59 -1.06 4.45
N GLY A 12 13.51 -0.27 4.44
CA GLY A 12 13.37 0.89 5.31
C GLY A 12 13.28 0.58 6.80
N ALA A 13 13.00 -0.68 7.18
CA ALA A 13 12.86 -1.09 8.58
C ALA A 13 14.19 -1.55 9.21
N CYS A 14 14.96 -2.41 8.54
CA CYS A 14 16.20 -2.97 9.09
C CYS A 14 17.48 -2.55 8.33
N GLY A 15 17.36 -1.83 7.22
CA GLY A 15 18.49 -1.45 6.36
C GLY A 15 19.04 -2.58 5.46
N GLY A 16 18.47 -3.78 5.53
CA GLY A 16 18.89 -4.93 4.72
C GLY A 16 18.77 -4.69 3.22
N GLY A 17 19.71 -5.25 2.43
CA GLY A 17 19.81 -5.06 0.98
C GLY A 17 19.14 -6.14 0.13
N GLU A 18 18.54 -7.16 0.75
CA GLU A 18 17.83 -8.21 0.02
C GLU A 18 16.32 -8.02 0.12
N VAL A 19 15.76 -7.46 -0.95
CA VAL A 19 14.33 -7.23 -1.13
C VAL A 19 13.84 -8.03 -2.34
N ARG A 20 12.77 -8.80 -2.16
CA ARG A 20 12.10 -9.55 -3.22
C ARG A 20 10.79 -8.85 -3.58
N TRP A 21 10.43 -8.90 -4.86
CA TRP A 21 9.16 -8.38 -5.38
C TRP A 21 8.25 -9.53 -5.82
N GLY A 22 6.95 -9.35 -5.63
CA GLY A 22 5.91 -10.23 -6.16
C GLY A 22 4.56 -9.53 -6.20
N GLU A 23 3.54 -10.25 -6.67
CA GLU A 23 2.17 -9.77 -6.71
C GLU A 23 1.36 -10.33 -5.53
N TYR A 24 0.61 -9.46 -4.85
CA TYR A 24 -0.31 -9.86 -3.79
C TYR A 24 -1.74 -9.48 -4.18
N VAL A 25 -2.61 -10.49 -4.30
CA VAL A 25 -4.04 -10.32 -4.56
C VAL A 25 -4.79 -10.45 -3.23
N ALA A 26 -5.37 -9.35 -2.75
CA ALA A 26 -6.15 -9.42 -1.53
C ALA A 26 -7.51 -10.08 -1.82
N GLN A 27 -7.83 -11.13 -1.05
CA GLN A 27 -9.14 -11.77 -1.09
C GLN A 27 -10.25 -10.84 -0.55
N ALA A 28 -9.88 -9.85 0.26
CA ALA A 28 -10.73 -8.77 0.73
C ALA A 28 -10.61 -7.52 -0.18
N GLY A 29 -11.72 -6.81 -0.38
CA GLY A 29 -11.75 -5.63 -1.25
C GLY A 29 -11.52 -4.31 -0.51
N LEU A 30 -11.09 -3.29 -1.26
CA LEU A 30 -10.99 -1.91 -0.78
C LEU A 30 -12.41 -1.33 -0.65
N ARG A 31 -12.73 -0.74 0.50
CA ARG A 31 -14.04 -0.17 0.81
C ARG A 31 -13.93 1.06 1.71
N ARG A 32 -14.98 1.87 1.73
CA ARG A 32 -15.15 2.94 2.71
C ARG A 32 -15.30 2.33 4.12
N PRO A 33 -14.72 2.94 5.18
CA PRO A 33 -15.02 2.57 6.55
C PRO A 33 -16.54 2.54 6.80
N GLY A 34 -17.06 1.52 7.47
CA GLY A 34 -18.48 1.39 7.78
C GLY A 34 -19.41 0.99 6.62
N ALA A 35 -18.97 1.02 5.36
CA ALA A 35 -19.73 0.44 4.26
C ALA A 35 -19.77 -1.09 4.45
N GLY A 36 -20.96 -1.71 4.44
CA GLY A 36 -21.14 -3.15 4.61
C GLY A 36 -20.39 -4.01 3.57
N LYS A 37 -20.70 -5.30 3.47
CA LYS A 37 -19.95 -6.25 2.62
C LYS A 37 -20.07 -5.96 1.10
N PHE A 38 -21.05 -5.16 0.67
CA PHE A 38 -21.32 -4.88 -0.75
C PHE A 38 -20.49 -3.71 -1.29
N GLY A 39 -19.99 -3.83 -2.52
CA GLY A 39 -19.29 -2.76 -3.24
C GLY A 39 -17.76 -2.71 -3.05
N ALA A 40 -17.15 -3.77 -2.52
CA ALA A 40 -15.70 -3.84 -2.37
C ALA A 40 -15.03 -4.19 -3.72
N ARG A 41 -13.94 -3.48 -4.07
CA ARG A 41 -13.15 -3.78 -5.27
C ARG A 41 -11.91 -4.57 -4.89
N LYS A 42 -11.63 -5.69 -5.58
CA LYS A 42 -10.43 -6.52 -5.31
C LYS A 42 -9.17 -5.78 -5.77
N PRO A 43 -8.29 -5.36 -4.85
CA PRO A 43 -7.04 -4.72 -5.21
C PRO A 43 -5.94 -5.73 -5.55
N VAL A 44 -5.08 -5.35 -6.48
CA VAL A 44 -3.79 -6.03 -6.73
C VAL A 44 -2.68 -5.11 -6.23
N PHE A 45 -1.77 -5.66 -5.45
CA PHE A 45 -0.64 -4.93 -4.89
C PHE A 45 0.68 -5.47 -5.45
N ASP A 46 1.62 -4.57 -5.70
CA ASP A 46 3.04 -4.92 -5.73
C ASP A 46 3.51 -5.08 -4.28
N ALA A 47 4.01 -6.27 -3.96
CA ALA A 47 4.52 -6.61 -2.64
C ALA A 47 6.05 -6.65 -2.67
N TYR A 48 6.69 -5.86 -1.82
CA TYR A 48 8.13 -5.87 -1.61
C TYR A 48 8.44 -6.43 -0.23
N ILE A 49 9.18 -7.54 -0.15
CA ILE A 49 9.43 -8.29 1.08
C ILE A 49 10.93 -8.32 1.35
N CYS A 50 11.34 -7.90 2.54
CA CYS A 50 12.73 -8.00 2.97
C CYS A 50 13.00 -9.42 3.47
N VAL A 51 14.00 -10.09 2.90
CA VAL A 51 14.37 -11.46 3.31
C VAL A 51 14.96 -11.48 4.72
N ALA A 52 15.65 -10.42 5.12
CA ALA A 52 16.34 -10.35 6.41
C ALA A 52 15.40 -10.20 7.62
N CYS A 53 14.30 -9.45 7.49
CA CYS A 53 13.41 -9.15 8.62
C CYS A 53 11.92 -9.37 8.35
N GLY A 54 11.53 -9.80 7.14
CA GLY A 54 10.14 -10.02 6.76
C GLY A 54 9.32 -8.75 6.55
N ASN A 55 9.89 -7.55 6.72
CA ASN A 55 9.17 -6.29 6.49
C ASN A 55 8.59 -6.27 5.07
N THR A 56 7.29 -6.05 4.99
CA THR A 56 6.53 -6.12 3.74
C THR A 56 5.91 -4.77 3.45
N GLN A 57 6.21 -4.22 2.27
CA GLN A 57 5.60 -2.99 1.77
C GLN A 57 4.68 -3.32 0.60
N LEU A 58 3.40 -2.99 0.74
CA LEU A 58 2.39 -3.18 -0.30
C LEU A 58 2.10 -1.86 -1.01
N HIS A 59 2.20 -1.86 -2.34
CA HIS A 59 1.83 -0.73 -3.18
C HIS A 59 0.62 -1.10 -4.03
N LEU A 60 -0.48 -0.39 -3.82
CA LEU A 60 -1.70 -0.61 -4.60
C LEU A 60 -1.46 -0.19 -6.05
N ARG A 61 -1.72 -1.07 -7.02
CA ARG A 61 -1.70 -0.69 -8.44
C ARG A 61 -2.90 0.19 -8.74
N LEU A 62 -2.61 1.42 -9.16
CA LEU A 62 -3.61 2.42 -9.48
C LEU A 62 -3.81 2.50 -11.00
N ASP A 63 -4.88 1.90 -11.49
CA ASP A 63 -5.44 2.26 -12.80
C ASP A 63 -6.33 3.53 -12.69
N ALA A 64 -6.76 4.07 -13.82
CA ALA A 64 -7.59 5.28 -13.86
C ALA A 64 -8.94 5.09 -13.12
N GLN A 65 -9.52 3.89 -13.18
CA GLN A 65 -10.81 3.57 -12.56
C GLN A 65 -10.66 3.38 -11.05
N MET A 66 -9.57 2.76 -10.58
CA MET A 66 -9.24 2.59 -9.17
C MET A 66 -8.89 3.93 -8.53
N SER A 67 -8.12 4.77 -9.22
CA SER A 67 -7.81 6.12 -8.79
C SER A 67 -9.08 6.95 -8.59
N SER A 68 -10.00 6.89 -9.56
CA SER A 68 -11.30 7.57 -9.48
C SER A 68 -12.18 7.01 -8.35
N PHE A 69 -12.20 5.68 -8.18
CA PHE A 69 -12.91 5.03 -7.07
C PHE A 69 -12.40 5.51 -5.72
N ILE A 70 -11.08 5.54 -5.52
CA ILE A 70 -10.46 6.01 -4.27
C ILE A 70 -10.85 7.45 -3.98
N ARG A 71 -10.69 8.34 -4.97
CA ARG A 71 -11.02 9.77 -4.83
C ARG A 71 -12.51 10.01 -4.55
N GLY A 72 -13.39 9.18 -5.12
CA GLY A 72 -14.84 9.36 -5.01
C GLY A 72 -15.50 8.61 -3.84
N LYS A 73 -14.83 7.63 -3.22
CA LYS A 73 -15.43 6.74 -2.19
C LYS A 73 -14.71 6.72 -0.86
N LEU A 74 -13.42 7.04 -0.81
CA LEU A 74 -12.64 7.05 0.42
C LEU A 74 -12.51 8.47 0.96
N ASP A 75 -12.58 8.60 2.28
CA ASP A 75 -12.40 9.89 2.94
C ASP A 75 -10.92 10.31 2.85
N ARG A 76 -10.67 11.54 2.39
CA ARG A 76 -9.32 12.09 2.31
C ARG A 76 -8.80 12.37 3.72
N ILE A 77 -7.71 11.73 4.11
CA ILE A 77 -6.97 12.07 5.32
C ILE A 77 -5.97 13.17 4.96
N TRP A 78 -6.05 14.31 5.66
CA TRP A 78 -5.09 15.39 5.49
C TRP A 78 -3.84 15.12 6.31
N PRO A 79 -2.63 15.41 5.78
CA PRO A 79 -1.43 15.31 6.57
C PRO A 79 -1.56 16.23 7.77
N GLN A 80 -1.49 15.66 8.97
CA GLN A 80 -1.39 16.47 10.16
C GLN A 80 -0.03 17.16 10.10
N ARG A 81 -0.02 18.49 9.92
CA ARG A 81 1.20 19.26 10.19
C ARG A 81 1.57 18.93 11.62
N GLY A 82 2.70 18.26 11.81
CA GLY A 82 3.19 17.93 13.13
C GLY A 82 3.19 19.20 13.98
N LYS A 83 2.64 19.10 15.19
CA LYS A 83 3.17 19.95 16.26
C LYS A 83 4.66 19.61 16.30
N GLY A 84 5.48 20.60 15.96
CA GLY A 84 6.93 20.52 16.11
C GLY A 84 7.32 20.26 17.56
#